data_AF-Q5XJ56-F1
#
_entry.id   AF-Q5XJ56-F1
#
_cell.length_a   1.000
_cell.length_b   1.000
_cell.length_c   1.000
_cell.angle_alpha   90.00
_cell.angle_beta   90.00
_cell.angle_gamma   90.00
#
_symmetry.space_group_name_H-M   'P 1'
#
loop_
_entity.id
_entity.type
_entity.pdbx_description
1 polymer ?
#
loop_
_entity_poly.entity_id
_entity_poly.type
_entity_poly.pdbx_seq_one_letter_code
_entity_poly.pdbx_strand_id
1 'polypeptide(L)'
;MSEDPQPESSALSDLKIASHAPLDDAQRAGRMKCTRCGCSRMFFCYSCGALVGLQPGDVPRVTLPVKIDIIKHPNETDGKSTAVQAKLLAPQDVTIYTYPCIPELDQSAENIVLVFPGPDAMSVEELWEYFCADGRPRVKRVKAEAESLRCPIQRVVFIDSTWNQTSRIITDERLQALPNVELKSRKTCFWRRQKGSPDTYLATIEAIYYFLKDLHCHYFCEYTGEYDNLLFFFSFLHKLINKAKQAAGKA
;
A
#
# COMPACT_ATOMS: atom_id res chain seq x y z
N MET A 1 21.51 24.84 -1.91
CA MET A 1 20.69 25.10 -0.72
C MET A 1 20.42 23.76 -0.08
N SER A 2 21.08 23.50 1.05
CA SER A 2 20.91 22.27 1.83
C SER A 2 19.57 22.34 2.55
N GLU A 3 18.60 21.51 2.15
CA GLU A 3 17.38 21.31 2.92
C GLU A 3 17.73 20.50 4.17
N ASP A 4 17.48 21.08 5.34
CA ASP A 4 17.60 20.38 6.62
C ASP A 4 16.69 19.16 6.64
N PRO A 5 17.10 18.03 7.25
CA PRO A 5 16.25 16.86 7.36
C PRO A 5 15.04 17.21 8.23
N GLN A 6 13.83 17.23 7.64
CA GLN A 6 12.62 17.30 8.44
C GLN A 6 12.57 16.10 9.40
N PRO A 7 12.22 16.30 10.68
CA PRO A 7 12.14 15.22 11.65
C PRO A 7 11.16 14.14 11.16
N GLU A 8 11.55 12.85 11.26
CA GLU A 8 10.77 11.67 10.82
C GLU A 8 9.29 11.68 11.31
N SER A 9 8.96 12.46 12.34
CA SER A 9 7.60 12.62 12.87
C SER A 9 6.64 13.43 12.00
N SER A 10 7.12 14.26 11.07
CA SER A 10 6.23 15.16 10.30
C SER A 10 5.41 14.43 9.22
N ALA A 11 5.96 13.37 8.62
CA ALA A 11 5.32 12.76 7.44
C ALA A 11 3.94 12.13 7.72
N LEU A 12 3.69 11.72 8.97
CA LEU A 12 2.42 11.11 9.39
C LEU A 12 1.51 12.07 10.18
N SER A 13 2.00 13.22 10.64
CA SER A 13 1.23 14.12 11.51
C SER A 13 0.14 14.90 10.77
N ASP A 14 0.36 15.17 9.49
CA ASP A 14 -0.50 16.07 8.70
C ASP A 14 -1.60 15.31 7.94
N LEU A 15 -1.69 14.00 8.14
CA LEU A 15 -2.65 13.12 7.49
C LEU A 15 -4.02 13.17 8.18
N LYS A 16 -5.10 13.19 7.40
CA LYS A 16 -6.49 13.15 7.88
C LYS A 16 -6.92 11.71 8.17
N ILE A 17 -6.30 11.12 9.18
CA ILE A 17 -6.58 9.74 9.62
C ILE A 17 -7.71 9.73 10.67
N ALA A 18 -8.60 8.74 10.58
CA ALA A 18 -9.65 8.51 11.56
C ALA A 18 -9.09 8.31 12.98
N SER A 19 -9.91 8.59 14.00
CA SER A 19 -9.49 8.45 15.40
C SER A 19 -8.99 7.03 15.71
N HIS A 20 -7.83 6.95 16.39
CA HIS A 20 -7.28 5.69 16.87
C HIS A 20 -7.92 5.18 18.17
N ALA A 21 -8.95 5.84 18.72
CA ALA A 21 -9.59 5.45 19.97
C ALA A 21 -9.98 3.95 20.02
N PRO A 22 -10.56 3.34 18.97
CA PRO A 22 -10.85 1.90 18.99
C PRO A 22 -9.59 1.02 19.06
N LEU A 23 -8.49 1.44 18.42
CA LEU A 23 -7.21 0.73 18.52
C LEU A 23 -6.58 0.87 19.90
N ASP A 24 -6.70 2.03 20.54
CA ASP A 24 -6.28 2.24 21.92
C ASP A 24 -7.09 1.36 22.89
N ASP A 25 -8.39 1.21 22.66
CA ASP A 25 -9.28 0.35 23.45
C ASP A 25 -8.92 -1.13 23.29
N ALA A 26 -8.73 -1.59 22.05
CA ALA A 26 -8.26 -2.93 21.75
C ALA A 26 -6.87 -3.22 22.35
N GLN A 27 -5.96 -2.25 22.30
CA GLN A 27 -4.63 -2.36 22.91
C GLN A 27 -4.72 -2.53 24.44
N ARG A 28 -5.68 -1.88 25.12
CA ARG A 28 -5.91 -2.06 26.57
C ARG A 28 -6.54 -3.41 26.89
N ALA A 29 -7.46 -3.89 26.06
CA ALA A 29 -8.06 -5.22 26.21
C ALA A 29 -7.06 -6.37 25.99
N GLY A 30 -6.01 -6.12 25.19
CA GLY A 30 -4.95 -7.06 24.93
C GLY A 30 -5.28 -8.06 23.81
N ARG A 31 -4.44 -9.09 23.67
CA ARG A 31 -4.56 -10.03 22.55
C ARG A 31 -5.80 -10.91 22.69
N MET A 32 -6.57 -11.03 21.61
CA MET A 32 -7.72 -11.93 21.51
C MET A 32 -7.50 -13.02 20.45
N LYS A 33 -8.34 -14.06 20.47
CA LYS A 33 -8.30 -15.13 19.46
C LYS A 33 -9.02 -14.67 18.19
N CYS A 34 -8.41 -14.89 17.04
CA CYS A 34 -9.08 -14.71 15.76
C CYS A 34 -10.24 -15.69 15.64
N THR A 35 -11.42 -15.19 15.24
CA THR A 35 -12.62 -16.03 15.07
C THR A 35 -12.53 -17.00 13.90
N ARG A 36 -11.60 -16.80 12.96
CA ARG A 36 -11.39 -17.68 11.79
C ARG A 36 -10.39 -18.81 12.05
N CYS A 37 -9.23 -18.51 12.63
CA CYS A 37 -8.16 -19.50 12.83
C CYS A 37 -7.80 -19.79 14.29
N GLY A 38 -8.45 -19.13 15.26
CA GLY A 38 -8.17 -19.29 16.70
C GLY A 38 -6.84 -18.69 17.17
N CYS A 39 -5.98 -18.23 16.28
CA CYS A 39 -4.67 -17.69 16.64
C CYS A 39 -4.80 -16.38 17.44
N SER A 40 -3.97 -16.21 18.47
CA SER A 40 -3.93 -14.99 19.29
C SER A 40 -3.30 -13.82 18.51
N ARG A 41 -4.01 -12.68 18.44
CA ARG A 41 -3.64 -11.47 17.68
C ARG A 41 -4.07 -10.22 18.46
N MET A 42 -3.49 -9.06 18.15
CA MET A 42 -3.86 -7.80 18.83
C MET A 42 -5.04 -7.10 18.14
N PHE A 43 -4.83 -6.57 16.93
CA PHE A 43 -5.84 -5.76 16.22
C PHE A 43 -6.48 -6.48 15.03
N PHE A 44 -5.71 -7.36 14.38
CA PHE A 44 -6.14 -8.11 13.21
C PHE A 44 -5.31 -9.38 13.04
N CYS A 45 -5.89 -10.35 12.36
CA CYS A 45 -5.22 -11.57 11.94
C CYS A 45 -4.58 -11.37 10.58
N TYR A 46 -3.25 -11.31 10.57
CA TYR A 46 -2.44 -11.19 9.36
C TYR A 46 -2.59 -12.35 8.37
N SER A 47 -2.95 -13.56 8.84
CA SER A 47 -3.15 -14.73 7.97
C SER A 47 -4.56 -14.83 7.42
N CYS A 48 -5.58 -14.36 8.17
CA CYS A 48 -6.98 -14.48 7.76
C CYS A 48 -7.59 -13.20 7.18
N GLY A 49 -6.87 -12.07 7.24
CA GLY A 49 -7.39 -10.76 6.83
C GLY A 49 -8.66 -10.37 7.60
N ALA A 50 -8.67 -10.57 8.92
CA ALA A 50 -9.83 -10.32 9.77
C ALA A 50 -9.48 -9.45 10.97
N LEU A 51 -10.38 -8.56 11.35
CA LEU A 51 -10.27 -7.76 12.58
C LEU A 51 -10.32 -8.67 13.82
N VAL A 52 -9.59 -8.28 14.87
CA VAL A 52 -9.51 -8.99 16.16
C VAL A 52 -9.62 -7.95 17.26
N GLY A 53 -10.60 -8.12 18.15
CA GLY A 53 -10.88 -7.12 19.20
C GLY A 53 -11.50 -5.81 18.68
N LEU A 54 -11.92 -5.77 17.41
CA LEU A 54 -12.51 -4.61 16.73
C LEU A 54 -13.72 -5.06 15.90
N GLN A 55 -14.71 -4.18 15.78
CA GLN A 55 -15.86 -4.32 14.90
C GLN A 55 -15.60 -3.65 13.54
N PRO A 56 -16.31 -4.03 12.47
CA PRO A 56 -16.15 -3.39 11.16
C PRO A 56 -16.35 -1.86 11.14
N GLY A 57 -17.17 -1.32 12.05
CA GLY A 57 -17.38 0.13 12.18
C GLY A 57 -16.27 0.88 12.94
N ASP A 58 -15.36 0.16 13.60
CA ASP A 58 -14.26 0.74 14.38
C ASP A 58 -13.08 1.16 13.49
N VAL A 59 -13.09 0.75 12.22
CA VAL A 59 -11.98 0.89 11.28
C VAL A 59 -12.48 1.65 10.05
N PRO A 60 -11.75 2.67 9.55
CA PRO A 60 -12.18 3.39 8.37
C PRO A 60 -12.20 2.49 7.14
N ARG A 61 -13.08 2.81 6.20
CA ARG A 61 -13.14 2.15 4.89
C ARG A 61 -12.69 3.12 3.82
N VAL A 62 -11.83 2.65 2.93
CA VAL A 62 -11.30 3.42 1.81
C VAL A 62 -11.75 2.78 0.50
N THR A 63 -12.24 3.60 -0.43
CA THR A 63 -12.54 3.20 -1.82
C THR A 63 -11.41 3.70 -2.71
N LEU A 64 -10.88 2.83 -3.57
CA LEU A 64 -9.72 3.15 -4.40
C LEU A 64 -10.13 3.49 -5.84
N PRO A 65 -9.40 4.38 -6.53
CA PRO A 65 -9.68 4.74 -7.93
C PRO A 65 -9.29 3.64 -8.93
N VAL A 66 -8.58 2.61 -8.47
CA VAL A 66 -8.02 1.49 -9.26
C VAL A 66 -8.06 0.20 -8.44
N LYS A 67 -8.06 -0.96 -9.11
CA LYS A 67 -7.87 -2.25 -8.44
C LYS A 67 -6.39 -2.46 -8.09
N ILE A 68 -6.14 -3.09 -6.95
CA ILE A 68 -4.80 -3.36 -6.45
C ILE A 68 -4.65 -4.86 -6.22
N ASP A 69 -3.66 -5.44 -6.89
CA ASP A 69 -3.24 -6.82 -6.67
C ASP A 69 -1.87 -6.84 -5.98
N ILE A 70 -1.78 -7.49 -4.82
CA ILE A 70 -0.53 -7.60 -4.06
C ILE A 70 -0.02 -9.03 -4.17
N ILE A 71 1.18 -9.21 -4.72
CA ILE A 71 1.85 -10.50 -4.83
C ILE A 71 2.80 -10.65 -3.64
N LYS A 72 2.37 -11.41 -2.64
CA LYS A 72 3.11 -11.65 -1.40
C LYS A 72 4.11 -12.80 -1.56
N HIS A 73 5.34 -12.59 -1.11
CA HIS A 73 6.35 -13.63 -1.04
C HIS A 73 5.99 -14.69 0.02
N PRO A 74 6.10 -16.00 -0.29
CA PRO A 74 5.69 -17.06 0.64
C PRO A 74 6.51 -17.06 1.93
N ASN A 75 7.76 -16.58 1.90
CA ASN A 75 8.61 -16.48 3.09
C ASN A 75 8.54 -15.10 3.77
N GLU A 76 7.69 -14.18 3.29
CA GLU A 76 7.47 -12.92 3.99
C GLU A 76 6.76 -13.21 5.32
N THR A 77 7.31 -12.72 6.43
CA THR A 77 6.72 -12.96 7.74
C THR A 77 5.40 -12.20 7.86
N ASP A 78 4.27 -12.91 7.95
CA ASP A 78 2.94 -12.28 7.96
C ASP A 78 2.79 -11.15 9.00
N GLY A 79 3.40 -11.31 10.18
CA GLY A 79 3.36 -10.29 11.23
C GLY A 79 4.16 -9.01 10.93
N LYS A 80 5.00 -9.01 9.89
CA LYS A 80 5.78 -7.86 9.39
C LYS A 80 5.19 -7.25 8.12
N SER A 81 4.45 -8.03 7.32
CA SER A 81 3.75 -7.56 6.13
C SER A 81 2.76 -6.44 6.47
N THR A 82 2.74 -5.40 5.62
CA THR A 82 1.74 -4.32 5.70
C THR A 82 0.63 -4.48 4.66
N ALA A 83 0.74 -5.45 3.74
CA ALA A 83 -0.28 -5.74 2.72
C ALA A 83 -1.67 -6.01 3.31
N VAL A 84 -1.73 -6.72 4.44
CA VAL A 84 -3.02 -7.01 5.11
C VAL A 84 -3.75 -5.75 5.55
N GLN A 85 -3.04 -4.66 5.84
CA GLN A 85 -3.67 -3.39 6.22
C GLN A 85 -4.48 -2.85 5.03
N ALA A 86 -3.92 -2.86 3.82
CA ALA A 86 -4.63 -2.47 2.61
C ALA A 86 -5.89 -3.31 2.40
N LYS A 87 -5.81 -4.64 2.59
CA LYS A 87 -6.97 -5.54 2.44
C LYS A 87 -8.06 -5.26 3.48
N LEU A 88 -7.69 -4.92 4.72
CA LEU A 88 -8.66 -4.61 5.78
C LEU A 88 -9.36 -3.27 5.52
N LEU A 89 -8.64 -2.28 4.99
CA LEU A 89 -9.12 -0.91 4.81
C LEU A 89 -9.86 -0.71 3.48
N ALA A 90 -9.47 -1.42 2.42
CA ALA A 90 -10.07 -1.37 1.08
C ALA A 90 -10.42 -2.77 0.54
N PRO A 91 -11.32 -3.53 1.20
CA PRO A 91 -11.54 -4.95 0.90
C PRO A 91 -12.15 -5.23 -0.49
N GLN A 92 -12.79 -4.24 -1.11
CA GLN A 92 -13.38 -4.35 -2.45
C GLN A 92 -12.39 -4.08 -3.58
N ASP A 93 -11.29 -3.40 -3.30
CA ASP A 93 -10.35 -2.94 -4.32
C ASP A 93 -8.98 -3.60 -4.21
N VAL A 94 -8.65 -4.20 -3.06
CA VAL A 94 -7.37 -4.86 -2.82
C VAL A 94 -7.55 -6.38 -2.78
N THR A 95 -6.71 -7.12 -3.52
CA THR A 95 -6.58 -8.58 -3.41
C THR A 95 -5.13 -8.96 -3.13
N ILE A 96 -4.93 -9.97 -2.27
CA ILE A 96 -3.60 -10.47 -1.92
C ILE A 96 -3.47 -11.90 -2.45
N TYR A 97 -2.41 -12.16 -3.19
CA TYR A 97 -2.02 -13.46 -3.70
C TYR A 97 -0.70 -13.89 -3.07
N THR A 98 -0.54 -15.18 -2.81
CA THR A 98 0.75 -15.73 -2.34
C THR A 98 1.47 -16.35 -3.52
N TYR A 99 2.66 -15.84 -3.85
CA TYR A 99 3.49 -16.37 -4.94
C TYR A 99 3.80 -17.87 -4.71
N PRO A 100 3.71 -18.73 -5.74
CA PRO A 100 3.70 -18.43 -7.20
C PRO A 100 2.32 -18.13 -7.82
N CYS A 101 1.26 -17.96 -7.01
CA CYS A 101 -0.03 -17.52 -7.51
C CYS A 101 0.04 -16.04 -7.90
N ILE A 102 -0.24 -15.75 -9.17
CA ILE A 102 -0.37 -14.40 -9.75
C ILE A 102 -1.73 -14.39 -10.46
N PRO A 103 -2.54 -13.32 -10.33
CA PRO A 103 -3.80 -13.21 -11.06
C PRO A 103 -3.57 -13.21 -12.57
N GLU A 104 -4.65 -13.37 -13.33
CA GLU A 104 -4.62 -13.11 -14.75
C GLU A 104 -4.43 -11.60 -14.99
N LEU A 105 -3.40 -11.26 -15.78
CA LEU A 105 -2.98 -9.89 -16.07
C LEU A 105 -3.15 -9.62 -17.58
N ASP A 106 -4.40 -9.54 -18.03
CA ASP A 106 -4.72 -9.29 -19.44
C ASP A 106 -4.54 -7.81 -19.82
N GLN A 107 -3.35 -7.49 -20.33
CA GLN A 107 -3.00 -6.16 -20.82
C GLN A 107 -3.77 -5.73 -22.09
N SER A 108 -4.51 -6.65 -22.73
CA SER A 108 -5.40 -6.31 -23.85
C SER A 108 -6.77 -5.80 -23.38
N ALA A 109 -7.17 -6.13 -22.15
CA ALA A 109 -8.44 -5.75 -21.54
C ALA A 109 -8.32 -4.66 -20.47
N GLU A 110 -7.13 -4.48 -19.88
CA GLU A 110 -6.89 -3.48 -18.84
C GLU A 110 -5.51 -2.83 -19.00
N ASN A 111 -5.43 -1.53 -18.69
CA ASN A 111 -4.17 -0.83 -18.46
C ASN A 111 -3.68 -1.18 -17.05
N ILE A 112 -2.69 -2.07 -17.01
CA ILE A 112 -2.10 -2.62 -15.79
C ILE A 112 -0.65 -2.12 -15.66
N VAL A 113 -0.26 -1.70 -14.45
CA VAL A 113 1.12 -1.30 -14.14
C VAL A 113 1.65 -2.09 -12.94
N LEU A 114 2.96 -2.25 -12.87
CA LEU A 114 3.67 -2.77 -11.70
C LEU A 114 4.40 -1.64 -10.99
N VAL A 115 4.11 -1.41 -9.72
CA VAL A 115 4.88 -0.44 -8.91
C VAL A 115 6.12 -1.14 -8.36
N PHE A 116 7.24 -0.96 -9.06
CA PHE A 116 8.53 -1.53 -8.68
C PHE A 116 9.66 -0.76 -9.37
N PRO A 117 10.74 -0.39 -8.66
CA PRO A 117 11.87 0.33 -9.25
C PRO A 117 12.60 -0.51 -10.29
N GLY A 118 13.04 0.11 -11.38
CA GLY A 118 13.72 -0.55 -12.48
C GLY A 118 14.37 0.46 -13.43
N PRO A 119 15.31 0.02 -14.29
CA PRO A 119 16.03 0.92 -15.20
C PRO A 119 15.11 1.67 -16.17
N ASP A 120 14.03 1.03 -16.60
CA ASP A 120 13.02 1.59 -17.53
C ASP A 120 11.72 1.98 -16.80
N ALA A 121 11.77 2.16 -15.47
CA ALA A 121 10.58 2.51 -14.70
C ALA A 121 10.16 3.96 -14.93
N MET A 122 8.88 4.13 -15.22
CA MET A 122 8.25 5.42 -15.46
C MET A 122 7.82 6.08 -14.13
N SER A 123 7.59 7.38 -14.18
CA SER A 123 6.84 8.14 -13.18
C SER A 123 5.32 7.98 -13.40
N VAL A 124 4.52 8.42 -12.42
CA VAL A 124 3.06 8.42 -12.55
C VAL A 124 2.58 9.41 -13.64
N GLU A 125 3.35 10.48 -13.88
CA GLU A 125 3.08 11.51 -14.89
C GLU A 125 3.14 10.95 -16.32
N GLU A 126 4.10 10.07 -16.58
CA GLU A 126 4.34 9.45 -17.89
C GLU A 126 3.27 8.42 -18.30
N LEU A 127 2.43 7.97 -17.34
CA LEU A 127 1.42 6.95 -17.60
C LEU A 127 0.36 7.37 -18.61
N TRP A 128 0.03 8.67 -18.68
CA TRP A 128 -0.92 9.16 -19.67
C TRP A 128 -0.39 8.95 -21.08
N GLU A 129 0.83 9.39 -21.36
CA GLU A 129 1.44 9.28 -22.68
C GLU A 129 1.62 7.80 -23.08
N TYR A 130 2.01 6.96 -22.13
CA TYR A 130 2.17 5.52 -22.37
C TYR A 130 0.87 4.82 -22.80
N PHE A 131 -0.23 5.09 -22.11
CA PHE A 131 -1.52 4.44 -22.32
C PHE A 131 -2.48 5.19 -23.26
N CYS A 132 -2.21 6.46 -23.59
CA CYS A 132 -3.10 7.31 -24.38
C CYS A 132 -2.38 7.94 -25.59
N ALA A 133 -1.68 7.15 -26.40
CA ALA A 133 -0.89 7.63 -27.55
C ALA A 133 -1.67 8.53 -28.54
N ASP A 134 -2.99 8.32 -28.70
CA ASP A 134 -3.88 9.13 -29.56
C ASP A 134 -4.86 10.02 -28.75
N GLY A 135 -4.52 10.35 -27.50
CA GLY A 135 -5.39 11.07 -26.57
C GLY A 135 -6.57 10.23 -26.05
N ARG A 136 -6.57 8.92 -26.33
CA ARG A 136 -7.59 7.96 -25.85
C ARG A 136 -6.90 6.76 -25.20
N PRO A 137 -7.41 6.26 -24.06
CA PRO A 137 -6.88 5.04 -23.44
C PRO A 137 -6.86 3.87 -24.43
N ARG A 138 -5.75 3.11 -24.46
CA ARG A 138 -5.59 1.88 -25.26
C ARG A 138 -6.77 0.93 -25.10
N VAL A 139 -7.26 0.79 -23.87
CA VAL A 139 -8.45 0.01 -23.55
C VAL A 139 -9.58 0.90 -23.07
N LYS A 140 -10.77 0.78 -23.69
CA LYS A 140 -11.96 1.50 -23.24
C LYS A 140 -12.46 0.90 -21.93
N ARG A 141 -12.62 1.73 -20.89
CA ARG A 141 -13.31 1.33 -19.66
C ARG A 141 -14.73 0.84 -20.00
N VAL A 142 -15.06 -0.37 -19.56
CA VAL A 142 -16.43 -0.88 -19.58
C VAL A 142 -17.26 -0.05 -18.61
N LYS A 143 -18.11 0.86 -19.14
CA LYS A 143 -19.15 1.64 -18.43
C LYS A 143 -18.81 1.97 -16.96
N ALA A 144 -17.85 2.87 -16.74
CA ALA A 144 -17.71 3.58 -15.47
C ALA A 144 -18.18 5.04 -15.66
N GLU A 145 -18.90 5.55 -14.67
CA GLU A 145 -19.58 6.85 -14.67
C GLU A 145 -18.62 7.99 -15.06
N ALA A 146 -19.19 8.98 -15.75
CA ALA A 146 -18.53 9.96 -16.63
C ALA A 146 -17.46 10.88 -16.00
N GLU A 147 -17.17 10.76 -14.70
CA GLU A 147 -16.22 11.63 -14.00
C GLU A 147 -14.81 11.05 -13.92
N SER A 148 -14.62 9.76 -14.19
CA SER A 148 -13.32 9.08 -14.08
C SER A 148 -12.48 9.08 -15.37
N LEU A 149 -12.88 9.85 -16.38
CA LEU A 149 -12.32 9.88 -17.75
C LEU A 149 -10.83 10.26 -17.83
N ARG A 150 -10.22 10.70 -16.73
CA ARG A 150 -8.85 11.23 -16.71
C ARG A 150 -7.78 10.27 -16.20
N CYS A 151 -8.11 9.17 -15.54
CA CYS A 151 -7.09 8.22 -15.11
C CYS A 151 -6.98 7.07 -16.12
N PRO A 152 -5.81 6.84 -16.73
CA PRO A 152 -5.65 5.79 -17.74
C PRO A 152 -5.53 4.40 -17.10
N ILE A 153 -5.23 4.32 -15.80
CA ILE A 153 -4.94 3.06 -15.11
C ILE A 153 -6.22 2.42 -14.58
N GLN A 154 -6.31 1.10 -14.71
CA GLN A 154 -7.41 0.31 -14.15
C GLN A 154 -6.95 -0.57 -12.98
N ARG A 155 -5.71 -1.07 -13.05
CA ARG A 155 -5.17 -2.03 -12.10
C ARG A 155 -3.68 -1.81 -11.84
N VAL A 156 -3.28 -2.03 -10.59
CA VAL A 156 -1.91 -1.80 -10.12
C VAL A 156 -1.44 -3.04 -9.36
N VAL A 157 -0.26 -3.53 -9.70
CA VAL A 157 0.38 -4.65 -9.04
C VAL A 157 1.47 -4.15 -8.09
N PHE A 158 1.52 -4.71 -6.88
CA PHE A 158 2.59 -4.47 -5.89
C PHE A 158 3.19 -5.81 -5.45
N ILE A 159 4.47 -5.79 -5.06
CA ILE A 159 5.16 -6.94 -4.48
C ILE A 159 5.31 -6.75 -2.97
N ASP A 160 4.77 -7.67 -2.17
CA ASP A 160 4.94 -7.68 -0.71
C ASP A 160 6.03 -8.68 -0.33
N SER A 161 7.24 -8.18 -0.10
CA SER A 161 8.40 -8.99 0.26
C SER A 161 9.45 -8.15 0.99
N THR A 162 10.42 -8.82 1.60
CA THR A 162 11.70 -8.17 1.88
C THR A 162 12.42 -7.82 0.57
N TRP A 163 13.08 -6.67 0.50
CA TRP A 163 13.88 -6.26 -0.66
C TRP A 163 14.92 -7.31 -1.10
N ASN A 164 15.48 -8.08 -0.16
CA ASN A 164 16.41 -9.18 -0.48
C ASN A 164 15.72 -10.41 -1.12
N GLN A 165 14.41 -10.57 -0.97
CA GLN A 165 13.62 -11.68 -1.51
C GLN A 165 12.90 -11.33 -2.82
N THR A 166 12.82 -10.04 -3.17
CA THR A 166 12.01 -9.56 -4.30
C THR A 166 12.40 -10.20 -5.63
N SER A 167 13.67 -10.55 -5.82
CA SER A 167 14.20 -11.16 -7.05
C SER A 167 13.40 -12.37 -7.50
N ARG A 168 12.92 -13.20 -6.57
CA ARG A 168 12.13 -14.39 -6.89
C ARG A 168 10.78 -14.07 -7.53
N ILE A 169 10.18 -12.93 -7.21
CA ILE A 169 8.88 -12.51 -7.72
C ILE A 169 9.06 -11.64 -8.95
N ILE A 170 9.91 -10.62 -8.88
CA ILE A 170 10.07 -9.64 -9.96
C ILE A 170 10.53 -10.30 -11.27
N THR A 171 11.33 -11.38 -11.22
CA THR A 171 11.80 -12.08 -12.44
C THR A 171 10.74 -12.99 -13.08
N ASP A 172 9.53 -13.07 -12.53
CA ASP A 172 8.44 -13.83 -13.14
C ASP A 172 7.99 -13.16 -14.44
N GLU A 173 7.94 -13.92 -15.54
CA GLU A 173 7.61 -13.41 -16.88
C GLU A 173 6.26 -12.68 -16.93
N ARG A 174 5.29 -13.10 -16.10
CA ARG A 174 3.97 -12.47 -16.01
C ARG A 174 4.04 -11.04 -15.48
N LEU A 175 5.04 -10.74 -14.65
CA LEU A 175 5.28 -9.40 -14.10
C LEU A 175 6.23 -8.59 -14.95
N GLN A 176 7.25 -9.22 -15.56
CA GLN A 176 8.20 -8.56 -16.46
C GLN A 176 7.52 -8.01 -17.73
N ALA A 177 6.37 -8.55 -18.12
CA ALA A 177 5.59 -8.04 -19.24
C ALA A 177 4.86 -6.72 -18.92
N LEU A 178 4.75 -6.31 -17.65
CA LEU A 178 4.04 -5.10 -17.25
C LEU A 178 4.95 -3.86 -17.32
N PRO A 179 4.42 -2.67 -17.66
CA PRO A 179 5.13 -1.42 -17.47
C PRO A 179 5.37 -1.14 -15.98
N ASN A 180 6.60 -0.75 -15.65
CA ASN A 180 7.03 -0.42 -14.29
C ASN A 180 6.80 1.05 -13.95
N VAL A 181 6.41 1.32 -12.70
CA VAL A 181 6.33 2.66 -12.11
C VAL A 181 7.20 2.74 -10.86
N GLU A 182 8.03 3.78 -10.78
CA GLU A 182 8.90 4.05 -9.63
C GLU A 182 8.49 5.32 -8.87
N LEU A 183 8.46 5.20 -7.53
CA LEU A 183 8.22 6.32 -6.62
C LEU A 183 9.56 6.92 -6.16
N LYS A 184 10.10 7.88 -6.92
CA LYS A 184 11.49 8.39 -6.75
C LYS A 184 11.71 9.29 -5.52
N SER A 185 10.68 9.93 -4.99
CA SER A 185 10.80 11.04 -4.02
C SER A 185 10.24 10.74 -2.62
N ARG A 186 10.04 9.46 -2.27
CA ARG A 186 9.38 9.05 -1.04
C ARG A 186 10.36 8.46 -0.02
N LYS A 187 10.20 8.84 1.24
CA LYS A 187 10.93 8.27 2.37
C LYS A 187 9.99 7.47 3.26
N THR A 188 10.46 6.32 3.71
CA THR A 188 9.72 5.42 4.58
C THR A 188 9.74 5.89 6.03
N CYS A 189 8.59 5.78 6.69
CA CYS A 189 8.45 5.84 8.14
C CYS A 189 8.36 4.44 8.76
N PHE A 190 8.67 3.38 7.99
CA PHE A 190 8.49 2.01 8.47
C PHE A 190 9.47 1.68 9.60
N TRP A 191 8.92 1.31 10.76
CA TRP A 191 9.71 1.11 11.97
C TRP A 191 10.52 -0.20 11.99
N ARG A 192 10.31 -1.13 11.04
CA ARG A 192 11.07 -2.40 10.90
C ARG A 192 11.94 -2.42 9.65
N ARG A 193 12.69 -1.35 9.40
CA ARG A 193 13.66 -1.25 8.31
C ARG A 193 14.63 -2.43 8.32
N GLN A 194 15.00 -2.90 7.14
CA GLN A 194 16.09 -3.85 6.96
C GLN A 194 17.41 -3.11 7.17
N LYS A 195 18.36 -3.75 7.87
CA LYS A 195 19.65 -3.15 8.18
C LYS A 195 20.40 -2.85 6.88
N GLY A 196 20.77 -1.60 6.67
CA GLY A 196 21.52 -1.14 5.49
C GLY A 196 20.68 -0.80 4.27
N SER A 197 19.35 -0.94 4.34
CA SER A 197 18.47 -0.49 3.26
C SER A 197 18.32 1.04 3.26
N PRO A 198 18.25 1.68 2.07
CA PRO A 198 17.94 3.10 1.94
C PRO A 198 16.60 3.48 2.61
N ASP A 199 16.45 4.76 2.97
CA ASP A 199 15.17 5.31 3.46
C ASP A 199 14.11 5.42 2.36
N THR A 200 14.47 5.20 1.10
CA THR A 200 13.54 5.13 -0.04
C THR A 200 12.83 3.78 -0.18
N TYR A 201 13.21 2.78 0.61
CA TYR A 201 12.62 1.45 0.58
C TYR A 201 11.33 1.40 1.40
N LEU A 202 10.22 1.74 0.74
CA LEU A 202 8.89 1.83 1.33
C LEU A 202 8.35 0.47 1.80
N ALA A 203 7.51 0.48 2.84
CA ALA A 203 6.62 -0.64 3.13
C ALA A 203 5.50 -0.72 2.08
N THR A 204 4.92 -1.90 1.87
CA THR A 204 3.85 -2.13 0.90
C THR A 204 2.69 -1.15 1.03
N ILE A 205 2.21 -0.88 2.26
CA ILE A 205 1.12 0.08 2.48
C ILE A 205 1.50 1.52 2.17
N GLU A 206 2.77 1.90 2.40
CA GLU A 206 3.29 3.24 2.06
C GLU A 206 3.40 3.38 0.54
N ALA A 207 3.92 2.36 -0.16
CA ALA A 207 4.00 2.35 -1.61
C ALA A 207 2.60 2.49 -2.25
N ILE A 208 1.61 1.77 -1.72
CA ILE A 208 0.20 1.92 -2.15
C ILE A 208 -0.30 3.35 -1.90
N TYR A 209 -0.12 3.88 -0.69
CA TYR A 209 -0.58 5.22 -0.33
C TYR A 209 0.03 6.29 -1.24
N TYR A 210 1.35 6.30 -1.39
CA TYR A 210 2.05 7.32 -2.17
C TYR A 210 1.73 7.20 -3.66
N PHE A 211 1.67 5.98 -4.21
CA PHE A 211 1.25 5.79 -5.60
C PHE A 211 -0.16 6.35 -5.85
N LEU A 212 -1.12 6.05 -4.96
CA LEU A 212 -2.48 6.54 -5.10
C LEU A 212 -2.58 8.06 -4.93
N LYS A 213 -1.80 8.64 -4.02
CA LYS A 213 -1.72 10.10 -3.85
C LYS A 213 -1.17 10.78 -5.11
N ASP A 214 -0.08 10.24 -5.67
CA ASP A 214 0.49 10.75 -6.93
C ASP A 214 -0.51 10.61 -8.06
N LEU A 215 -1.14 9.44 -8.19
CA LEU A 215 -2.20 9.19 -9.18
C LEU A 215 -3.36 10.18 -9.04
N HIS A 216 -3.78 10.50 -7.81
CA HIS A 216 -4.82 11.50 -7.53
C HIS A 216 -4.43 12.88 -8.05
N CYS A 217 -3.26 13.36 -7.62
CA CYS A 217 -2.76 14.68 -7.93
C CYS A 217 -2.61 14.90 -9.45
N HIS A 218 -2.31 13.85 -10.21
CA HIS A 218 -2.17 13.96 -11.67
C HIS A 218 -3.47 13.83 -12.44
N TYR A 219 -4.38 12.96 -12.01
CA TYR A 219 -5.53 12.56 -12.84
C TYR A 219 -6.89 12.98 -12.31
N PHE A 220 -6.98 13.49 -11.08
CA PHE A 220 -8.24 13.78 -10.42
C PHE A 220 -8.30 15.26 -9.98
N CYS A 221 -9.11 15.56 -8.97
CA CYS A 221 -9.22 16.89 -8.39
C CYS A 221 -8.11 17.14 -7.36
N GLU A 222 -8.20 18.26 -6.65
CA GLU A 222 -7.33 18.54 -5.52
C GLU A 222 -7.43 17.41 -4.48
N TYR A 223 -6.28 16.89 -4.04
CA TYR A 223 -6.21 15.82 -3.03
C TYR A 223 -6.59 16.36 -1.66
N THR A 224 -7.66 15.85 -1.06
CA THR A 224 -8.15 16.30 0.24
C THR A 224 -7.95 15.29 1.37
N GLY A 225 -7.25 14.18 1.12
CA GLY A 225 -6.97 13.12 2.11
C GLY A 225 -7.76 11.84 1.87
N GLU A 226 -8.23 11.62 0.65
CA GLU A 226 -9.10 10.51 0.22
C GLU A 226 -8.53 9.14 0.61
N TYR A 227 -7.20 9.04 0.68
CA TYR A 227 -6.49 7.79 0.94
C TYR A 227 -5.68 7.78 2.24
N ASP A 228 -5.71 8.86 3.04
CA ASP A 228 -4.92 8.96 4.28
C ASP A 228 -5.24 7.81 5.25
N ASN A 229 -6.50 7.39 5.28
CA ASN A 229 -6.94 6.25 6.07
C ASN A 229 -6.33 4.90 5.68
N LEU A 230 -5.66 4.76 4.52
CA LEU A 230 -4.84 3.58 4.22
C LEU A 230 -3.70 3.42 5.23
N LEU A 231 -3.25 4.52 5.83
CA LEU A 231 -2.20 4.54 6.85
C LEU A 231 -2.77 4.47 8.28
N PHE A 232 -4.06 4.13 8.47
CA PHE A 232 -4.68 4.02 9.79
C PHE A 232 -3.94 3.05 10.73
N PHE A 233 -3.81 1.78 10.35
CA PHE A 233 -3.05 0.81 11.15
C PHE A 233 -1.55 1.15 11.19
N PHE A 234 -1.00 1.66 10.08
CA PHE A 234 0.42 1.98 9.97
C PHE A 234 0.84 3.08 10.94
N SER A 235 0.14 4.20 10.95
CA SER A 235 0.42 5.36 11.81
C SER A 235 0.26 5.02 13.30
N PHE A 236 -0.75 4.23 13.65
CA PHE A 236 -0.94 3.74 15.02
C PHE A 236 0.23 2.84 15.48
N LEU A 237 0.62 1.85 14.67
CA LEU A 237 1.72 0.94 14.99
C LEU A 237 3.07 1.67 15.05
N HIS A 238 3.28 2.65 14.16
CA HIS A 238 4.43 3.55 14.19
C HIS A 238 4.51 4.31 15.53
N LYS A 239 3.41 4.94 15.96
CA LYS A 239 3.31 5.64 17.25
C LYS A 239 3.62 4.71 18.43
N LEU A 240 3.01 3.52 18.47
CA LEU A 240 3.24 2.54 19.53
C LEU A 240 4.72 2.14 19.65
N ILE A 241 5.37 1.89 18.51
CA ILE A 241 6.74 1.38 18.49
C ILE A 241 7.75 2.47 18.81
N ASN A 242 7.53 3.70 18.32
CA ASN A 242 8.38 4.83 18.70
C ASN A 242 8.24 5.17 20.19
N LYS A 243 7.03 5.11 20.76
CA LYS A 243 6.82 5.24 22.21
C LYS A 243 7.57 4.15 22.99
N ALA A 244 7.55 2.91 22.51
CA ALA A 244 8.30 1.81 23.13
C ALA A 244 9.83 1.97 23.02
N LYS A 245 10.33 2.46 21.87
CA LYS A 245 11.76 2.78 21.68
C LYS A 245 12.22 3.90 22.61
N GLN A 246 11.43 4.98 22.73
CA GLN A 246 11.70 6.09 23.65
C GLN A 246 11.74 5.60 25.11
N ALA A 247 10.76 4.80 25.53
CA ALA A 247 10.75 4.22 26.88
C ALA A 247 11.93 3.29 27.15
N ALA A 248 12.49 2.66 26.11
CA ALA A 248 13.67 1.81 26.20
C ALA A 248 15.01 2.56 26.04
N GLY A 249 15.00 3.89 25.88
CA GLY A 249 16.20 4.70 25.65
C GLY A 249 16.87 4.48 24.29
N LYS A 250 16.13 4.02 23.28
CA LYS A 250 16.61 3.70 21.92
C LYS A 250 16.06 4.67 20.86
N ALA A 251 15.77 5.90 21.24
CA ALA A 251 15.32 6.95 20.33
C ALA A 251 16.46 7.46 19.46
#